data_AF-I4DPR1-F1
#
_entry.id   AF-I4DPR1-F1
#
_cell.length_a   1.000
_cell.length_b   1.000
_cell.length_c   1.000
_cell.angle_alpha   90.00
_cell.angle_beta   90.00
_cell.angle_gamma   90.00
#
_symmetry.space_group_name_H-M   'P 1'
#
loop_
_entity.id
_entity.type
_entity.pdbx_description
1 polymer ?
#
loop_
_entity_poly.entity_id
_entity_poly.type
_entity_poly.pdbx_seq_one_letter_code
_entity_poly.pdbx_strand_id
1 'polypeptide(L)'
;EIVVVLDPKILPSFLGLFLKRSPNLHVTWHIHSSVSTEDSLKIKDFFKNKPDLSFNNLNANKIAVLKNRTNLRLIFKNVSASAELRMSSLDLPLVGIVNILRFLCLLYPTVIQYDQNDYFVDNLLDQCHLFREDVWKTDGGYYHPNLFRV
;
A
#
# COMPACT_ATOMS: atom_id res chain seq x y z
N GLU A 1 8.40 11.30 -6.65
CA GLU A 1 8.37 9.90 -6.23
C GLU A 1 7.62 9.80 -4.92
N ILE A 2 6.82 8.74 -4.74
CA ILE A 2 6.11 8.44 -3.49
C ILE A 2 6.80 7.25 -2.85
N VAL A 3 7.23 7.39 -1.60
CA VAL A 3 7.87 6.31 -0.84
C VAL A 3 6.95 5.92 0.31
N VAL A 4 6.60 4.65 0.41
CA VAL A 4 5.79 4.12 1.51
C VAL A 4 6.60 3.11 2.30
N VAL A 5 6.79 3.37 3.59
CA VAL A 5 7.42 2.47 4.53
C VAL A 5 6.33 1.67 5.24
N LEU A 6 6.45 0.34 5.20
CA LEU A 6 5.47 -0.60 5.75
C LEU A 6 6.14 -1.52 6.77
N ASP A 7 5.41 -1.83 7.83
CA ASP A 7 5.73 -2.97 8.69
C ASP A 7 5.66 -4.27 7.84
N PRO A 8 6.62 -5.21 7.97
CA PRO A 8 6.67 -6.44 7.17
C PRO A 8 5.43 -7.32 7.28
N LYS A 9 4.69 -7.22 8.40
CA LYS A 9 3.47 -7.98 8.66
C LYS A 9 2.27 -7.41 7.89
N ILE A 10 2.35 -6.19 7.39
CA ILE A 10 1.27 -5.51 6.67
C ILE A 10 1.50 -5.61 5.17
N LEU A 11 0.80 -6.53 4.53
CA LEU A 11 0.81 -6.67 3.07
C LEU A 11 -0.18 -5.68 2.41
N PRO A 12 0.24 -4.87 1.41
CA PRO A 12 -0.58 -3.79 0.85
C PRO A 12 -1.49 -4.28 -0.28
N SER A 13 -2.45 -5.16 0.04
CA SER A 13 -3.38 -5.74 -0.93
C SER A 13 -4.22 -4.70 -1.68
N PHE A 14 -4.55 -3.58 -1.05
CA PHE A 14 -5.34 -2.49 -1.65
C PHE A 14 -4.69 -1.89 -2.92
N LEU A 15 -3.35 -1.97 -3.05
CA LEU A 15 -2.64 -1.45 -4.22
C LEU A 15 -3.00 -2.16 -5.52
N GLY A 16 -3.52 -3.40 -5.45
CA GLY A 16 -3.91 -4.16 -6.63
C GLY A 16 -4.94 -3.43 -7.49
N LEU A 17 -5.89 -2.74 -6.85
CA LEU A 17 -6.92 -1.98 -7.57
C LEU A 17 -6.32 -0.75 -8.28
N PHE A 18 -5.42 -0.03 -7.61
CA PHE A 18 -4.75 1.14 -8.16
C PHE A 18 -3.89 0.78 -9.37
N LEU A 19 -3.12 -0.30 -9.29
CA LEU A 19 -2.27 -0.76 -10.41
C LEU A 19 -3.10 -1.21 -11.62
N LYS A 20 -4.21 -1.91 -11.38
CA LYS A 20 -5.09 -2.36 -12.47
C LYS A 20 -5.73 -1.19 -13.23
N ARG A 21 -6.06 -0.10 -12.54
CA ARG A 21 -6.79 1.06 -13.09
C ARG A 21 -5.91 2.25 -13.44
N SER A 22 -4.66 2.27 -12.98
CA SER A 22 -3.71 3.38 -13.19
C SER A 22 -2.45 2.88 -13.93
N PRO A 23 -2.47 2.81 -15.27
CA PRO A 23 -1.35 2.28 -16.04
C PRO A 23 -0.05 3.12 -15.92
N ASN A 24 -0.17 4.35 -15.44
CA ASN A 24 0.97 5.26 -15.20
C ASN A 24 1.55 5.14 -13.78
N LEU A 25 0.93 4.35 -12.89
CA LEU A 25 1.45 4.06 -11.57
C LEU A 25 2.42 2.89 -11.66
N HIS A 26 3.68 3.15 -11.34
CA HIS A 26 4.72 2.13 -11.32
C HIS A 26 5.09 1.81 -9.87
N VAL A 27 4.98 0.54 -9.49
CA VAL A 27 5.31 0.07 -8.14
C VAL A 27 6.62 -0.69 -8.14
N THR A 28 7.51 -0.31 -7.23
CA THR A 28 8.73 -1.05 -6.89
C THR A 28 8.71 -1.37 -5.41
N TRP A 29 9.33 -2.47 -4.99
CA TRP A 29 9.37 -2.85 -3.58
C TRP A 29 10.76 -3.30 -3.15
N HIS A 30 11.11 -3.01 -1.91
CA HIS A 30 12.37 -3.37 -1.28
C HIS A 30 12.15 -3.90 0.12
N ILE A 31 12.97 -4.86 0.54
CA ILE A 31 12.98 -5.39 1.89
C ILE A 31 14.24 -4.84 2.59
N HIS A 32 14.04 -4.11 3.68
CA HIS A 32 15.13 -3.59 4.49
C HIS A 32 15.81 -4.72 5.26
N SER A 33 17.10 -4.56 5.58
CA SER A 33 17.89 -5.57 6.31
C SER A 33 17.36 -5.91 7.71
N SER A 34 16.49 -5.06 8.28
CA SER A 34 15.88 -5.29 9.60
C SER A 34 14.71 -6.27 9.58
N VAL A 35 14.26 -6.73 8.40
CA VAL A 35 13.15 -7.66 8.26
C VAL A 35 13.64 -9.10 8.49
N SER A 36 12.87 -9.88 9.23
CA SER A 36 13.18 -11.29 9.48
C SER A 36 13.17 -12.10 8.17
N THR A 37 13.88 -13.23 8.14
CA THR A 37 13.87 -14.14 6.98
C THR A 37 12.46 -14.66 6.69
N GLU A 38 11.68 -14.96 7.72
CA GLU A 38 10.32 -15.47 7.58
C GLU A 38 9.38 -14.44 6.93
N ASP A 39 9.38 -13.21 7.43
CA ASP A 39 8.54 -12.14 6.85
C ASP A 39 9.01 -11.76 5.45
N SER A 40 10.32 -11.81 5.21
CA SER A 40 10.90 -11.59 3.88
C SER A 40 10.37 -12.61 2.86
N LEU A 41 10.22 -13.88 3.25
CA LEU A 41 9.65 -14.92 2.40
C LEU A 41 8.16 -14.65 2.13
N LYS A 42 7.38 -14.32 3.17
CA LYS A 42 5.94 -13.96 3.02
C LYS A 42 5.75 -12.79 2.05
N ILE A 43 6.59 -11.76 2.14
CA ILE A 43 6.55 -10.61 1.23
C ILE A 43 6.85 -11.04 -0.20
N LYS A 44 7.93 -11.79 -0.42
CA LYS A 44 8.30 -12.29 -1.75
C LYS A 44 7.19 -13.15 -2.37
N ASP A 45 6.59 -14.05 -1.59
CA ASP A 45 5.49 -14.90 -2.04
C ASP A 45 4.24 -14.09 -2.38
N PHE A 46 3.92 -13.06 -1.59
CA PHE A 46 2.81 -12.17 -1.86
C PHE A 46 2.94 -11.49 -3.24
N PHE A 47 4.12 -10.96 -3.57
CA PHE A 47 4.35 -10.32 -4.88
C PHE A 47 4.42 -11.36 -6.00
N LYS A 48 5.05 -12.52 -5.78
CA LYS A 48 5.08 -13.61 -6.76
C LYS A 48 3.68 -14.05 -7.20
N ASN A 49 2.75 -14.14 -6.25
CA ASN A 49 1.36 -14.55 -6.51
C ASN A 49 0.48 -13.41 -7.04
N LYS A 50 1.00 -12.18 -7.09
CA LYS A 50 0.31 -11.01 -7.63
C LYS A 50 1.22 -10.35 -8.66
N PRO A 51 1.37 -10.95 -9.85
CA PRO A 51 2.22 -10.41 -10.91
C PRO A 51 1.92 -8.94 -11.18
N ASP A 52 0.64 -8.54 -11.17
CA ASP A 52 0.23 -7.13 -11.35
C ASP A 52 0.87 -6.16 -10.33
N LEU A 53 1.17 -6.64 -9.10
CA LEU A 53 1.93 -5.91 -8.08
C LEU A 53 3.45 -6.09 -8.19
N SER A 54 3.90 -7.16 -8.85
CA SER A 54 5.30 -7.55 -9.01
C SER A 54 5.93 -7.02 -10.30
N PHE A 55 5.15 -6.47 -11.23
CA PHE A 55 5.67 -6.06 -12.52
C PHE A 55 6.25 -4.64 -12.47
N ASN A 56 7.58 -4.62 -12.49
CA ASN A 56 8.34 -3.71 -13.34
C ASN A 56 7.75 -3.76 -14.75
N ASN A 57 6.73 -2.96 -15.03
CA ASN A 57 6.17 -2.76 -16.37
C ASN A 57 7.20 -2.01 -17.24
N LEU A 58 8.29 -2.71 -17.55
CA LEU A 58 9.34 -2.38 -18.49
C LEU A 58 9.00 -3.00 -19.86
N ASN A 59 7.82 -2.71 -20.38
CA ASN A 59 7.65 -2.57 -21.83
C ASN A 59 7.88 -1.09 -22.20
N ALA A 60 8.97 -0.52 -21.69
CA ALA A 60 9.30 0.89 -21.82
C ALA A 60 10.10 1.16 -23.10
N ASN A 61 9.57 0.75 -24.26
CA ASN A 61 10.13 1.15 -25.56
C ASN A 61 9.73 2.57 -25.99
N LYS A 62 9.12 3.37 -25.09
CA LYS A 62 8.79 4.77 -25.36
C LYS A 62 9.23 5.65 -24.18
N ILE A 63 10.36 6.32 -24.36
CA ILE A 63 10.98 7.30 -23.44
C ILE A 63 9.98 8.38 -22.97
N ALA A 64 8.99 8.74 -23.80
CA ALA A 64 7.95 9.69 -23.45
C ALA A 64 6.98 9.19 -22.37
N VAL A 65 6.70 7.88 -22.31
CA VAL A 65 5.80 7.28 -21.31
C VAL A 65 6.48 7.21 -19.93
N LEU A 66 7.81 7.16 -19.87
CA LEU A 66 8.56 7.13 -18.61
C LEU A 66 8.56 8.46 -17.86
N LYS A 67 8.52 9.60 -18.57
CA LYS A 67 8.55 10.93 -17.96
C LYS A 67 7.26 11.32 -17.22
N ASN A 68 6.14 10.66 -17.50
CA ASN A 68 4.84 10.97 -16.92
C ASN A 68 4.33 9.88 -15.96
N ARG A 69 5.23 9.03 -15.43
CA ARG A 69 4.88 7.96 -14.48
C ARG A 69 5.06 8.42 -13.05
N THR A 70 4.10 8.05 -12.21
CA THR A 70 4.25 8.17 -10.77
C THR A 70 4.89 6.88 -10.25
N ASN A 71 6.09 7.02 -9.68
CA ASN A 71 6.77 5.90 -9.03
C ASN A 71 6.33 5.82 -7.56
N LEU A 72 5.79 4.68 -7.17
CA LEU A 72 5.43 4.31 -5.81
C LEU A 72 6.39 3.23 -5.32
N ARG A 73 7.30 3.61 -4.42
CA ARG A 73 8.29 2.70 -3.84
C ARG A 73 7.84 2.22 -2.48
N LEU A 74 7.70 0.91 -2.33
CA LEU A 74 7.38 0.26 -1.06
C LEU A 74 8.68 -0.18 -0.39
N ILE A 75 8.84 0.12 0.89
CA ILE A 75 9.97 -0.32 1.71
C ILE A 75 9.42 -1.06 2.91
N PHE A 76 9.62 -2.37 2.95
CA PHE A 76 9.28 -3.18 4.11
C PHE A 76 10.42 -3.08 5.12
N LYS A 77 10.13 -2.58 6.31
CA LYS A 77 11.13 -2.35 7.36
C LYS A 77 10.50 -2.66 8.71
N ASN A 78 11.18 -3.44 9.54
CA ASN A 78 10.75 -3.64 10.91
C ASN A 78 10.87 -2.30 11.66
N VAL A 79 9.74 -1.63 11.84
CA VAL A 79 9.60 -0.36 12.56
C VAL A 79 8.51 -0.54 13.60
N SER A 80 8.73 -0.01 14.80
CA SER A 80 7.74 -0.08 15.89
C SER A 80 6.52 0.83 15.65
N ALA A 81 6.45 1.51 14.51
CA ALA A 81 5.52 2.58 14.20
C ALA A 81 4.61 2.21 13.02
N SER A 82 3.47 2.88 12.93
CA SER A 82 2.50 2.74 11.84
C SER A 82 3.14 3.02 10.47
N ALA A 83 2.50 2.53 9.40
CA ALA A 83 2.92 2.81 8.02
C ALA A 83 3.13 4.30 7.76
N GLU A 84 4.16 4.65 6.99
CA GLU A 84 4.48 6.05 6.67
C GLU A 84 4.59 6.26 5.16
N LEU A 85 4.05 7.36 4.66
CA LEU A 85 4.26 7.83 3.31
C LEU A 85 5.10 9.11 3.32
N ARG A 86 6.11 9.14 2.46
CA ARG A 86 7.07 10.22 2.29
C ARG A 86 7.12 10.63 0.82
N MET A 87 7.18 11.93 0.58
CA MET A 87 7.48 12.50 -0.73
C MET A 87 8.24 13.81 -0.54
N SER A 88 8.99 14.22 -1.56
CA SER A 88 9.79 15.45 -1.52
C SER A 88 8.95 16.72 -1.33
N SER A 89 7.66 16.68 -1.65
CA SER A 89 6.72 17.79 -1.51
C SER A 89 5.94 17.79 -0.19
N LEU A 90 6.17 16.81 0.70
CA LEU A 90 5.57 16.78 2.02
C LEU A 90 6.63 17.17 3.06
N ASP A 91 6.34 18.20 3.85
CA ASP A 91 7.20 18.64 4.94
C ASP A 91 7.25 17.62 6.09
N LEU A 92 6.16 16.88 6.29
CA LEU A 92 6.02 15.81 7.28
C LEU A 92 5.50 14.52 6.65
N PRO A 93 5.97 13.34 7.11
CA PRO A 93 5.47 12.07 6.62
C PRO A 93 3.98 11.91 6.95
N LEU A 94 3.21 11.36 6.02
CA LEU A 94 1.83 10.97 6.26
C LEU A 94 1.81 9.60 6.95
N VAL A 95 1.29 9.55 8.17
CA VAL A 95 1.32 8.34 9.02
C VAL A 95 -0.05 7.66 9.04
N GLY A 96 -0.05 6.32 9.04
CA GLY A 96 -1.22 5.47 9.13
C GLY A 96 -1.69 4.95 7.77
N ILE A 97 -1.99 3.66 7.69
CA ILE A 97 -2.32 3.01 6.40
C ILE A 97 -3.61 3.55 5.79
N VAL A 98 -4.57 3.96 6.63
CA VAL A 98 -5.83 4.57 6.18
C VAL A 98 -5.58 5.94 5.58
N ASN A 99 -4.76 6.76 6.21
CA ASN A 99 -4.41 8.08 5.68
C ASN A 99 -3.67 7.96 4.34
N ILE A 100 -2.78 6.97 4.21
CA ILE A 100 -2.12 6.66 2.94
C ILE A 100 -3.15 6.24 1.88
N LEU A 101 -4.13 5.41 2.23
CA LEU A 101 -5.21 5.02 1.32
C LEU A 101 -6.05 6.22 0.88
N ARG A 102 -6.47 7.09 1.82
CA ARG A 102 -7.20 8.33 1.54
C ARG A 102 -6.42 9.21 0.55
N PHE A 103 -5.13 9.41 0.83
CA PHE A 103 -4.24 10.17 -0.04
C PHE A 103 -4.17 9.58 -1.47
N LEU A 104 -4.04 8.25 -1.59
CA LEU A 104 -4.03 7.61 -2.89
C LEU A 104 -5.37 7.73 -3.63
N CYS A 105 -6.51 7.71 -2.92
CA CYS A 105 -7.81 7.93 -3.55
C CYS A 105 -7.93 9.36 -4.10
N LEU A 106 -7.46 10.36 -3.36
CA LEU A 106 -7.40 11.75 -3.83
C LEU A 106 -6.47 11.92 -5.04
N LEU A 107 -5.34 11.21 -5.05
CA LEU A 107 -4.39 11.25 -6.17
C LEU A 107 -4.91 10.52 -7.41
N TYR A 108 -5.74 9.50 -7.23
CA TYR A 108 -6.31 8.68 -8.31
C TYR A 108 -7.84 8.59 -8.20
N PRO A 109 -8.58 9.71 -8.39
CA PRO A 109 -10.02 9.78 -8.15
C PRO A 109 -10.86 8.90 -9.09
N THR A 110 -10.28 8.44 -10.20
CA THR A 110 -10.92 7.52 -11.15
C THR A 110 -10.81 6.04 -10.73
N VAL A 111 -10.01 5.72 -9.71
CA VAL A 111 -9.85 4.35 -9.20
C VAL A 111 -10.93 4.03 -8.17
N ILE A 112 -11.00 4.86 -7.13
CA ILE A 112 -12.00 4.85 -6.06
C ILE A 112 -12.47 6.30 -5.91
N GLN A 113 -13.77 6.54 -6.01
CA GLN A 113 -14.33 7.85 -5.70
C GLN A 113 -14.29 8.02 -4.18
N TYR A 114 -13.56 9.03 -3.73
CA TYR A 114 -13.43 9.39 -2.33
C TYR A 114 -13.57 10.90 -2.23
N ASP A 115 -14.51 11.33 -1.37
CA ASP A 115 -14.71 12.72 -1.02
C ASP A 115 -14.34 12.91 0.45
N GLN A 116 -13.38 13.79 0.70
CA GLN A 116 -12.95 14.15 2.06
C GLN A 116 -14.05 14.86 2.88
N ASN A 117 -15.12 15.30 2.23
CA ASN A 117 -16.29 15.88 2.90
C ASN A 117 -17.37 14.82 3.20
N ASP A 118 -17.21 13.59 2.72
CA ASP A 118 -18.06 12.47 3.08
C ASP A 118 -17.55 11.83 4.38
N TYR A 119 -17.96 12.42 5.50
CA TYR A 119 -17.61 11.97 6.84
C TYR A 119 -18.07 10.53 7.14
N PHE A 120 -19.07 10.01 6.41
CA PHE A 120 -19.53 8.64 6.62
C PHE A 120 -18.52 7.64 6.08
N VAL A 121 -18.05 7.85 4.85
CA VAL A 121 -16.99 7.03 4.24
C VAL A 121 -15.70 7.13 5.04
N ASP A 122 -15.37 8.34 5.51
CA ASP A 122 -14.18 8.54 6.33
C ASP A 122 -14.22 7.75 7.63
N ASN A 123 -15.33 7.85 8.38
CA ASN A 123 -15.49 7.09 9.61
C ASN A 123 -15.52 5.58 9.33
N LEU A 124 -16.16 5.12 8.25
CA LEU A 124 -16.19 3.70 7.90
C LEU A 124 -14.79 3.13 7.67
N LEU A 125 -13.91 3.88 7.00
CA LEU A 125 -12.51 3.47 6.78
C LEU A 125 -11.74 3.36 8.11
N ASP A 126 -11.93 4.30 9.03
CA ASP A 126 -11.31 4.23 10.36
C ASP A 126 -11.83 3.04 11.16
N GLN A 127 -13.15 2.79 11.16
CA GLN A 127 -13.74 1.64 11.84
C GLN A 127 -13.21 0.32 11.26
N CYS A 128 -13.14 0.18 9.93
CA CYS A 128 -12.58 -1.02 9.29
C CYS A 128 -11.13 -1.26 9.71
N HIS A 129 -10.35 -0.19 9.89
CA HIS A 129 -8.97 -0.31 10.35
C HIS A 129 -8.88 -0.73 11.82
N LEU A 130 -9.69 -0.14 12.70
CA LEU A 130 -9.75 -0.48 14.11
C LEU A 130 -10.18 -1.94 14.31
N PHE A 131 -11.27 -2.36 13.66
CA PHE A 131 -11.72 -3.76 13.69
C PHE A 131 -10.63 -4.73 13.22
N ARG A 132 -9.90 -4.35 12.17
CA ARG A 132 -8.76 -5.14 11.73
C ARG A 132 -7.72 -5.23 12.85
N GLU A 133 -7.24 -4.12 13.40
CA GLU A 133 -6.23 -4.13 14.46
C GLU A 133 -6.65 -4.94 15.70
N ASP A 134 -7.92 -4.88 16.08
CA ASP A 134 -8.45 -5.62 17.21
C ASP A 134 -8.44 -7.12 16.96
N VAL A 135 -8.84 -7.57 15.77
CA VAL A 135 -8.72 -8.99 15.35
C VAL A 135 -7.25 -9.44 15.36
N TRP A 136 -6.31 -8.57 14.95
CA TRP A 136 -4.87 -8.89 14.99
C TRP A 136 -4.33 -9.01 16.41
N LYS A 137 -4.88 -8.27 17.38
CA LYS A 137 -4.50 -8.35 18.80
C LYS A 137 -5.08 -9.58 19.49
N THR A 138 -6.28 -10.04 19.11
CA THR A 138 -6.93 -11.20 19.75
C THR A 138 -6.38 -12.54 19.27
N ASP A 139 -5.96 -12.67 18.01
CA ASP A 139 -5.59 -13.96 17.41
C ASP A 139 -4.08 -14.24 17.33
N GLY A 140 -3.25 -13.47 18.04
CA GLY A 140 -1.81 -13.72 18.11
C GLY A 140 -1.09 -13.67 16.75
N GLY A 141 -1.65 -13.00 15.74
CA GLY A 141 -1.00 -12.76 14.46
C GLY A 141 -1.27 -13.77 13.33
N TYR A 142 -2.34 -14.57 13.38
CA TYR A 142 -2.73 -15.41 12.24
C TYR A 142 -3.80 -14.77 11.36
N TYR A 143 -3.56 -14.77 10.04
CA TYR A 143 -4.49 -14.29 9.01
C TYR A 143 -5.71 -15.22 8.94
N HIS A 144 -6.92 -14.72 9.21
CA HIS A 144 -8.16 -15.42 8.83
C HIS A 144 -8.62 -14.91 7.45
N PRO A 145 -8.55 -15.72 6.36
CA PRO A 145 -8.72 -15.23 4.98
C PRO A 145 -10.14 -14.74 4.61
N ASN A 146 -11.11 -14.80 5.52
CA ASN A 146 -12.54 -14.74 5.18
C ASN A 146 -13.31 -13.52 5.70
N LEU A 147 -12.63 -12.51 6.27
CA LEU A 147 -13.35 -11.37 6.87
C LEU A 147 -13.90 -10.33 5.87
N PHE A 148 -13.56 -10.42 4.58
CA PHE A 148 -14.12 -9.56 3.54
C PHE A 148 -14.54 -10.38 2.31
N ARG A 149 -15.49 -11.30 2.49
CA ARG A 149 -16.40 -11.68 1.40
C ARG A 149 -17.69 -10.88 1.59
N VAL A 150 -17.87 -9.87 0.74
CA VAL A 150 -19.20 -9.34 0.41
C VAL A 150 -19.77 -10.23 -0.67
#